data_AF-A0A7S8RIW1-F1
#
_entry.id   AF-A0A7S8RIW1-F1
#
_cell.length_a   1.000
_cell.length_b   1.000
_cell.length_c   1.000
_cell.angle_alpha   90.00
_cell.angle_beta   90.00
_cell.angle_gamma   90.00
#
_symmetry.space_group_name_H-M   'P 1'
#
loop_
_entity.id
_entity.type
_entity.pdbx_description
1 polymer ?
#
loop_
_entity_poly.entity_id
_entity_poly.type
_entity_poly.pdbx_seq_one_letter_code
_entity_poly.pdbx_strand_id
1 'polypeptide(L)' 'MSENSSDHWIHRCLHATKEWLLDNPRSALSTEAFDAVVGAGGAPIRNPQTGDHYLADADQEYLIELRRAGAVDDPRR' A
#
# COMPACT_ATOMS: atom_id res chain seq x y z
N MET A 1 14.35 -18.52 -1.32
CA MET A 1 13.04 -17.88 -1.16
C MET A 1 12.98 -16.78 -2.19
N SER A 2 12.41 -17.06 -3.36
CA SER A 2 12.15 -16.03 -4.36
C SER A 2 10.70 -15.61 -4.14
N GLU A 3 10.47 -14.72 -3.18
CA GLU A 3 9.14 -14.16 -2.98
C GLU A 3 8.75 -13.43 -4.27
N ASN A 4 7.63 -13.84 -4.85
CA ASN A 4 7.05 -13.28 -6.06
C ASN A 4 6.94 -11.75 -5.92
N SER A 5 7.93 -11.00 -6.40
CA SER A 5 7.85 -9.55 -6.49
C SER A 5 6.64 -9.11 -7.32
N SER A 6 6.14 -9.98 -8.21
CA SER A 6 4.98 -9.75 -9.07
C SER A 6 3.63 -9.61 -8.33
N ASP A 7 3.53 -10.06 -7.07
CA ASP A 7 2.25 -10.06 -6.31
C ASP A 7 2.07 -8.82 -5.42
N HIS A 8 3.01 -7.86 -5.45
CA HIS A 8 2.87 -6.67 -4.62
C HIS A 8 1.83 -5.69 -5.21
N TRP A 9 0.97 -5.16 -4.34
CA TRP A 9 -0.09 -4.20 -4.72
C TRP A 9 0.47 -3.00 -5.49
N ILE A 10 1.73 -2.61 -5.21
CA ILE A 10 2.41 -1.54 -5.92
C ILE A 10 2.44 -1.80 -7.43
N HIS A 11 2.59 -3.05 -7.89
CA HIS A 11 2.56 -3.43 -9.30
C HIS A 11 1.19 -3.27 -9.96
N ARG A 12 0.11 -3.20 -9.17
CA ARG A 12 -1.26 -2.94 -9.65
C ARG A 12 -1.59 -1.44 -9.76
N CYS A 13 -0.79 -0.56 -9.14
CA CYS A 13 -0.96 0.89 -9.29
C CYS A 13 -0.56 1.37 -10.70
N LEU A 14 -1.06 2.55 -11.08
CA LEU A 14 -0.61 3.25 -12.29
C LEU A 14 0.89 3.52 -12.23
N HIS A 15 1.55 3.53 -13.40
CA HIS A 15 3.00 3.73 -13.49
C HIS A 15 3.46 5.04 -12.82
N ALA A 16 2.75 6.14 -13.07
CA ALA A 16 3.05 7.44 -12.45
C ALA A 16 2.95 7.40 -10.91
N THR A 17 1.96 6.69 -10.35
CA THR A 17 1.84 6.51 -8.89
C THR A 17 3.01 5.73 -8.32
N LYS A 18 3.49 4.70 -9.04
CA LYS A 18 4.65 3.91 -8.62
C LYS A 18 5.92 4.76 -8.57
N GLU A 19 6.20 5.51 -9.64
CA GLU A 19 7.37 6.39 -9.70
C GLU A 19 7.31 7.45 -8.60
N TRP A 20 6.15 8.06 -8.40
CA TRP A 20 5.98 9.05 -7.34
C TRP A 20 6.23 8.46 -5.93
N LEU A 21 5.71 7.26 -5.65
CA LEU A 21 5.92 6.56 -4.37
C LEU A 21 7.39 6.16 -4.15
N LEU A 22 8.13 5.86 -5.23
CA LEU A 22 9.56 5.56 -5.18
C LEU A 22 10.38 6.81 -4.90
N ASP A 23 10.02 7.94 -5.51
CA ASP A 23 10.72 9.22 -5.36
C ASP A 23 10.38 9.93 -4.04
N ASN A 24 9.22 9.64 -3.45
CA ASN A 24 8.70 10.32 -2.26
C ASN A 24 8.31 9.32 -1.15
N PRO A 25 9.27 8.52 -0.63
CA PRO A 25 8.97 7.55 0.42
C PRO A 25 8.43 8.25 1.67
N ARG A 26 7.45 7.61 2.35
CA ARG A 26 6.79 8.12 3.56
C ARG A 26 6.07 9.46 3.41
N SER A 27 5.93 9.97 2.18
CA SER A 27 5.19 11.19 1.93
C SER A 27 3.69 10.93 2.00
N ALA A 28 2.95 11.90 2.52
CA ALA A 28 1.50 11.81 2.60
C ALA A 28 0.91 11.73 1.19
N LEU A 29 0.03 10.76 0.97
CA LEU A 29 -0.67 10.64 -0.29
C LEU A 29 -1.77 11.69 -0.42
N SER A 30 -2.00 12.15 -1.66
CA SER A 30 -3.28 12.79 -1.97
C SER A 30 -4.40 11.77 -1.85
N THR A 31 -5.63 12.24 -1.62
CA THR A 31 -6.81 11.35 -1.54
C THR A 31 -6.95 10.46 -2.78
N GLU A 32 -6.71 11.01 -3.98
CA GLU A 32 -6.76 10.25 -5.24
C GLU A 32 -5.72 9.12 -5.28
N ALA A 33 -4.49 9.41 -4.86
CA ALA A 33 -3.43 8.41 -4.83
C ALA A 33 -3.71 7.35 -3.74
N PHE A 34 -4.29 7.76 -2.61
CA PHE A 34 -4.70 6.86 -1.54
C PHE A 34 -5.81 5.90 -1.98
N ASP A 35 -6.84 6.39 -2.66
CA ASP A 35 -7.92 5.55 -3.19
C ASP A 35 -7.40 4.55 -4.22
N ALA A 36 -6.44 4.95 -5.06
CA ALA A 36 -5.77 4.05 -6.00
C ALA A 36 -4.98 2.95 -5.28
N VAL A 37 -4.30 3.27 -4.16
CA VAL A 37 -3.60 2.30 -3.30
C VAL A 37 -4.60 1.32 -2.68
N VAL A 38 -5.70 1.81 -2.12
CA VAL A 38 -6.77 0.97 -1.53
C VAL A 38 -7.37 0.04 -2.59
N GLY A 39 -7.75 0.56 -3.75
CA GLY A 39 -8.30 -0.23 -4.87
C GLY A 39 -7.31 -1.26 -5.42
N ALA A 40 -6.01 -0.97 -5.36
CA ALA A 40 -4.94 -1.91 -5.67
C ALA A 40 -4.70 -2.94 -4.56
N GLY A 41 -5.49 -2.98 -3.49
CA GLY A 41 -5.32 -3.88 -2.34
C GLY A 41 -4.11 -3.51 -1.47
N GLY A 42 -3.89 -2.21 -1.28
CA GLY A 42 -2.80 -1.62 -0.52
C GLY A 42 -2.56 -2.30 0.83
N ALA A 43 -1.29 -2.53 1.13
CA ALA A 43 -0.85 -3.08 2.40
C ALA A 43 0.45 -2.38 2.85
N PRO A 44 0.70 -2.28 4.16
CA PRO A 44 1.97 -1.77 4.66
C PRO A 44 3.10 -2.68 4.19
N ILE A 45 3.90 -2.20 3.23
CA ILE A 45 5.08 -2.91 2.73
C ILE A 45 6.27 -1.94 2.68
N ARG A 46 7.47 -2.49 2.84
CA ARG A 46 8.72 -1.77 2.70
C ARG A 46 9.20 -1.83 1.26
N ASN A 47 9.84 -0.77 0.81
CA ASN A 47 10.63 -0.76 -0.39
C ASN A 47 11.88 -1.64 -0.16
N PRO A 48 12.08 -2.72 -0.94
CA PRO A 48 13.23 -3.62 -0.76
C PRO A 48 14.57 -2.98 -1.13
N GLN A 49 14.55 -1.89 -1.91
CA GLN A 49 15.77 -1.18 -2.33
C GLN A 49 16.27 -0.21 -1.26
N THR A 50 15.36 0.52 -0.61
CA THR A 50 15.72 1.56 0.38
C THR A 50 15.53 1.09 1.83
N GLY A 51 14.67 0.11 2.07
CA GLY A 51 14.27 -0.35 3.42
C GLY A 51 13.17 0.51 4.07
N ASP A 52 12.81 1.63 3.45
CA ASP A 52 11.75 2.54 3.90
C ASP A 52 10.36 2.06 3.50
N HIS A 53 9.32 2.55 4.18
CA HIS A 53 7.94 2.33 3.75
C HIS A 53 7.59 3.24 2.57
N TYR A 54 6.82 2.70 1.62
CA TYR A 54 6.26 3.51 0.53
C TYR A 54 5.28 4.56 1.02
N LEU A 55 4.51 4.21 2.05
CA LEU A 55 3.41 5.00 2.58
C LEU A 55 3.83 5.74 3.86
N ALA A 56 3.20 6.89 4.12
CA ALA A 56 3.34 7.55 5.42
C ALA A 56 2.81 6.66 6.56
N ASP A 57 3.25 6.90 7.79
CA ASP A 57 2.87 6.06 8.93
C ASP A 57 1.35 6.11 9.18
N ALA A 58 0.72 7.28 9.02
CA ALA A 58 -0.73 7.43 9.13
C ALA A 58 -1.50 6.65 8.05
N ASP A 59 -1.00 6.64 6.81
CA ASP A 59 -1.62 5.91 5.69
C ASP A 59 -1.53 4.39 5.93
N GLN A 60 -0.42 3.93 6.50
CA GLN A 60 -0.25 2.53 6.88
C GLN A 60 -1.21 2.12 8.01
N GLU A 61 -1.31 2.93 9.06
CA GLU A 61 -2.25 2.71 10.16
C GLU A 61 -3.68 2.64 9.65
N TYR A 62 -4.08 3.56 8.77
CA TYR A 62 -5.39 3.55 8.16
C TYR A 62 -5.64 2.26 7.36
N LEU A 63 -4.69 1.81 6.54
CA LEU A 63 -4.84 0.56 5.78
C LEU A 63 -4.96 -0.67 6.70
N ILE A 64 -4.26 -0.67 7.84
CA ILE A 64 -4.37 -1.72 8.86
C ILE A 64 -5.78 -1.70 9.47
N GLU A 65 -6.28 -0.53 9.85
CA GLU A 65 -7.62 -0.37 10.41
C GLU A 65 -8.71 -0.75 9.41
N LEU A 66 -8.60 -0.31 8.15
CA LEU A 66 -9.52 -0.64 7.07
C LEU A 66 -9.58 -2.16 6.85
N ARG A 67 -8.42 -2.84 6.84
CA ARG A 67 -8.36 -4.29 6.73
C ARG A 67 -8.95 -4.99 7.95
N ARG A 68 -8.74 -4.47 9.16
CA ARG A 68 -9.36 -4.98 10.39
C ARG A 68 -10.88 -4.82 10.35
N ALA A 69 -11.38 -3.66 9.93
CA ALA A 69 -12.82 -3.41 9.78
C ALA A 69 -13.45 -4.34 8.74
N GLY A 70 -12.81 -4.50 7.56
CA GLY A 70 -13.28 -5.44 6.54
C GLY A 70 -13.21 -6.93 6.95
N ALA A 71 -12.30 -7.29 7.86
CA ALA A 71 -12.25 -8.64 8.43
C ALA A 71 -13.31 -8.89 9.52
N VAL A 72 -13.80 -7.82 10.16
CA VAL A 72 -14.91 -7.88 11.13
C VAL A 72 -16.26 -8.00 10.41
N ASP A 73 -16.36 -7.50 9.19
CA ASP A 73 -17.57 -7.56 8.34
C ASP A 73 -17.70 -8.84 7.47
N ASP A 74 -16.77 -9.80 7.58
CA ASP A 74 -16.92 -11.13 6.98
C ASP A 74 -17.35 -12.16 8.04
N PRO A 75 -18.66 -12.43 8.23
CA PRO A 75 -19.16 -13.38 9.22
C PRO A 75 -18.94 -14.86 8.84
N ARG A 76 -18.06 -15.17 7.87
CA ARG A 76 -17.85 -16.55 7.37
C ARG A 76 -16.46 -17.14 7.66
N ARG A 77 -15.72 -16.65 8.66
CA ARG A 77 -14.57 -17.38 9.22
C ARG A 77 -14.87 -18.03 10.56
#